data_AF-A0A094CG57-F1
#
_entry.id   AF-A0A094CG57-F1
#
_cell.length_a   1.000
_cell.length_b   1.000
_cell.length_c   1.000
_cell.angle_alpha   90.00
_cell.angle_beta   90.00
_cell.angle_gamma   90.00
#
_symmetry.space_group_name_H-M   'P 1'
#
loop_
_entity.id
_entity.type
_entity.pdbx_description
1 polymer ?
#
loop_
_entity_poly.entity_id
_entity_poly.type
_entity_poly.pdbx_seq_one_letter_code
_entity_poly.pdbx_strand_id
1 'polypeptide(L)'
;MRSSKSAPAAKAPPPLQTGAAKLADVKRLLDKLSLDLEKICMLPHQRDAALEQLKLYGRDPVDAEPIFTQKGIETLTRHAFNSPSFTTSRNALRCLANALLLRASSRALFVDLHYEMKLCQRLSNDNREDEFLVSRIIFLTTYGGNMDLENLIDNHHLADNINQNISRHAKQYDEVQRIEKKESDRSSASSMSTKDKDKREKKEKKAKEKEAKKNAKNPEASSEPDPMEDMSLAETLKLLFNTTHFCRERASSF
;
A
#
# COMPACT_ATOMS: atom_id res chain seq x y z
N MET A 1 45.11 13.94 -2.88
CA MET A 1 44.49 12.77 -2.23
C MET A 1 42.97 12.98 -2.23
N ARG A 2 42.23 12.29 -3.10
CA ARG A 2 40.75 12.32 -3.11
C ARG A 2 40.25 11.21 -2.19
N SER A 3 39.73 11.57 -1.03
CA SER A 3 39.06 10.61 -0.13
C SER A 3 37.72 10.22 -0.72
N SER A 4 37.62 8.98 -1.20
CA SER A 4 36.37 8.29 -1.52
C SER A 4 35.61 8.03 -0.22
N LYS A 5 34.54 8.79 0.02
CA LYS A 5 33.55 8.44 1.05
C LYS A 5 32.76 7.24 0.52
N SER A 6 33.06 6.06 1.04
CA SER A 6 32.22 4.87 0.89
C SER A 6 30.87 5.14 1.59
N ALA A 7 29.79 4.84 0.88
CA ALA A 7 28.46 4.81 1.48
C ALA A 7 28.43 3.72 2.59
N PRO A 8 27.80 3.98 3.74
CA PRO A 8 27.68 2.96 4.78
C PRO A 8 26.81 1.82 4.29
N ALA A 9 27.34 0.60 4.34
CA ALA A 9 26.60 -0.62 4.08
C ALA A 9 25.38 -0.70 5.00
N ALA A 10 24.21 -1.01 4.44
CA ALA A 10 23.00 -1.26 5.22
C ALA A 10 23.25 -2.44 6.17
N LYS A 11 23.34 -2.16 7.48
CA LYS A 11 23.37 -3.21 8.52
C LYS A 11 22.12 -4.06 8.37
N ALA A 12 22.27 -5.38 8.45
CA ALA A 12 21.15 -6.31 8.50
C ALA A 12 20.16 -5.87 9.61
N PRO A 13 18.84 -5.94 9.36
CA PRO A 13 17.86 -5.56 10.37
C PRO A 13 18.05 -6.43 11.62
N PRO A 14 17.92 -5.85 12.82
CA PRO A 14 18.08 -6.60 14.06
C PRO A 14 17.07 -7.76 14.13
N PRO A 15 17.46 -8.91 14.72
CA PRO A 15 16.58 -10.06 14.84
C PRO A 15 15.35 -9.70 15.69
N LEU A 16 14.18 -10.17 15.26
CA LEU A 16 12.92 -9.96 15.97
C LEU A 16 12.98 -10.61 17.35
N GLN A 17 12.67 -9.82 18.37
CA GLN A 17 12.56 -10.29 19.75
C GLN A 17 11.23 -11.04 19.99
N THR A 18 11.15 -11.77 21.10
CA THR A 18 9.94 -12.45 21.59
C THR A 18 9.73 -12.18 23.09
N GLY A 19 8.53 -12.46 23.62
CA GLY A 19 8.26 -12.31 25.05
C GLY A 19 8.40 -10.88 25.55
N ALA A 20 8.90 -10.74 26.79
CA ALA A 20 9.14 -9.45 27.43
C ALA A 20 10.07 -8.53 26.64
N ALA A 21 11.02 -9.08 25.88
CA ALA A 21 11.93 -8.29 25.04
C ALA A 21 11.19 -7.66 23.85
N LYS A 22 10.28 -8.40 23.21
CA LYS A 22 9.38 -7.87 22.16
C LYS A 22 8.52 -6.75 22.72
N LEU A 23 7.86 -6.97 23.86
CA LEU A 23 7.01 -5.97 24.50
C LEU A 23 7.78 -4.67 24.81
N ALA A 24 8.98 -4.79 25.37
CA ALA A 24 9.84 -3.64 25.68
C ALA A 24 10.23 -2.87 24.40
N ASP A 25 10.59 -3.58 23.34
CA ASP A 25 10.96 -2.95 22.06
C ASP A 25 9.78 -2.26 21.38
N VAL A 26 8.61 -2.90 21.35
CA VAL A 26 7.37 -2.32 20.81
C VAL A 26 7.02 -1.03 21.55
N LYS A 27 7.07 -1.06 22.89
CA LYS A 27 6.81 0.13 23.72
C LYS A 27 7.81 1.25 23.41
N ARG A 28 9.11 0.93 23.38
CA ARG A 28 10.18 1.90 23.06
C ARG A 28 10.00 2.53 21.68
N LEU A 29 9.64 1.74 20.67
CA LEU A 29 9.41 2.25 19.31
C LEU A 29 8.21 3.18 19.25
N LEU A 30 7.09 2.81 19.88
CA LEU A 30 5.89 3.66 19.93
C LEU A 30 6.12 4.95 20.71
N ASP A 31 6.80 4.90 21.85
CA ASP A 31 7.11 6.11 22.62
C ASP A 31 8.00 7.05 21.83
N LYS A 32 8.98 6.51 21.08
CA LYS A 32 9.83 7.31 20.19
C LYS A 32 9.04 7.96 19.04
N LEU A 33 8.14 7.21 18.39
CA LEU A 33 7.28 7.74 17.33
C LEU A 33 6.26 8.75 17.86
N SER A 34 5.74 8.55 19.07
CA SER A 34 4.85 9.50 19.75
C SER A 34 5.57 10.82 20.01
N LEU A 35 6.78 10.73 20.58
CA LEU A 35 7.61 11.91 20.85
C LEU A 35 7.95 12.68 19.56
N ASP A 36 8.22 11.99 18.45
CA ASP A 36 8.51 12.63 17.16
C ASP A 36 7.33 13.45 16.61
N LEU A 37 6.09 13.10 16.96
CA LEU A 37 4.90 13.88 16.58
C LEU A 37 4.75 15.19 17.36
N GLU A 38 5.29 15.25 18.58
CA GLU A 38 5.27 16.44 19.44
C GLU A 38 6.48 17.33 19.15
N LYS A 39 7.66 16.70 19.03
CA LYS A 39 8.92 17.34 18.76
C LYS A 39 9.69 16.50 17.75
N ILE A 40 9.83 17.05 16.55
CA ILE A 40 10.61 16.43 15.47
C ILE A 40 12.01 16.10 15.99
N CYS A 41 12.27 14.81 16.20
CA CYS A 41 13.49 14.27 16.79
C CYS A 41 14.05 13.11 15.97
N MET A 42 13.34 12.69 14.92
CA MET A 42 13.72 11.63 14.00
C MET A 42 13.88 12.15 12.58
N LEU A 43 14.93 11.67 11.91
CA LEU A 43 15.08 11.82 10.47
C LEU A 43 14.09 10.91 9.73
N PRO A 44 13.69 11.22 8.48
CA PRO A 44 12.70 10.42 7.74
C PRO A 44 13.01 8.92 7.71
N HIS A 45 14.24 8.53 7.36
CA HIS A 45 14.65 7.13 7.31
C HIS A 45 14.59 6.43 8.69
N GLN A 46 14.76 7.18 9.79
CA GLN A 46 14.64 6.62 11.14
C GLN A 46 13.18 6.34 11.49
N ARG A 47 12.24 7.20 11.03
CA ARG A 47 10.80 6.96 11.20
C ARG A 47 10.37 5.74 10.40
N ASP A 48 10.81 5.68 9.15
CA ASP A 48 10.50 4.57 8.25
C ASP A 48 10.97 3.24 8.84
N ALA A 49 12.23 3.18 9.31
CA ALA A 49 12.77 1.99 9.96
C ALA A 49 12.02 1.61 11.25
N ALA A 50 11.61 2.59 12.07
CA ALA A 50 10.84 2.31 13.28
C ALA A 50 9.45 1.75 12.98
N LEU A 51 8.75 2.32 11.99
CA LEU A 51 7.44 1.83 11.53
C LEU A 51 7.55 0.46 10.86
N GLU A 52 8.59 0.20 10.10
CA GLU A 52 8.83 -1.14 9.52
C GLU A 52 9.04 -2.20 10.60
N GLN A 53 9.80 -1.89 11.65
CA GLN A 53 9.97 -2.78 12.80
C GLN A 53 8.65 -3.01 13.54
N LEU A 54 7.86 -1.96 13.79
CA LEU A 54 6.52 -2.11 14.38
C LEU A 54 5.58 -2.94 13.52
N LYS A 55 5.61 -2.79 12.19
CA LYS A 55 4.82 -3.62 11.27
C LYS A 55 5.16 -5.09 11.44
N LEU A 56 6.44 -5.43 11.60
CA LEU A 56 6.87 -6.82 11.81
C LEU A 56 6.39 -7.35 13.15
N TYR A 57 6.57 -6.59 14.23
CA TYR A 57 6.10 -6.99 15.57
C TYR A 57 4.58 -7.12 15.65
N GLY A 58 3.85 -6.24 14.96
CA GLY A 58 2.39 -6.23 14.91
C GLY A 58 1.77 -7.30 14.01
N ARG A 59 2.54 -8.21 13.38
CA ARG A 59 1.99 -9.37 12.67
C ARG A 59 1.41 -10.42 13.62
N ASP A 60 1.95 -10.48 14.83
CA ASP A 60 1.49 -11.34 15.90
C ASP A 60 1.15 -10.47 17.11
N PRO A 61 -0.12 -10.46 17.57
CA PRO A 61 -0.54 -9.61 18.67
C PRO A 61 0.09 -9.96 20.02
N VAL A 62 0.62 -11.18 20.20
CA VAL A 62 1.25 -11.61 21.47
C VAL A 62 2.46 -10.73 21.78
N ASP A 63 2.53 -10.15 22.97
CA ASP A 63 3.58 -9.22 23.43
C ASP A 63 3.70 -7.94 22.57
N ALA A 64 2.66 -7.60 21.80
CA ALA A 64 2.58 -6.40 20.96
C ALA A 64 1.43 -5.47 21.38
N GLU A 65 0.87 -5.68 22.58
CA GLU A 65 -0.29 -4.97 23.11
C GLU A 65 -0.21 -3.44 22.94
N PRO A 66 0.94 -2.76 23.13
CA PRO A 66 1.00 -1.30 23.01
C PRO A 66 0.55 -0.75 21.65
N ILE A 67 0.69 -1.51 20.56
CA ILE A 67 0.21 -1.13 19.21
C ILE A 67 -1.29 -0.93 19.17
N PHE A 68 -2.03 -1.75 19.93
CA PHE A 68 -3.49 -1.84 19.83
C PHE A 68 -4.22 -0.99 20.88
N THR A 69 -3.48 -0.17 21.65
CA THR A 69 -4.02 0.78 22.62
C THR A 69 -4.48 2.08 21.95
N GLN A 70 -5.28 2.91 22.63
CA GLN A 70 -5.68 4.24 22.14
C GLN A 70 -4.48 5.07 21.66
N LYS A 71 -3.45 5.19 22.52
CA LYS A 71 -2.21 5.92 22.20
C LYS A 71 -1.49 5.32 20.98
N GLY A 72 -1.45 3.99 20.88
CA GLY A 72 -0.85 3.28 19.75
C GLY A 72 -1.55 3.59 18.43
N ILE A 73 -2.88 3.43 18.41
CA ILE A 73 -3.71 3.70 17.23
C ILE A 73 -3.66 5.19 16.83
N GLU A 74 -3.72 6.10 17.80
CA GLU A 74 -3.55 7.54 17.54
C GLU A 74 -2.19 7.86 16.92
N THR A 75 -1.10 7.33 17.49
CA THR A 75 0.27 7.56 17.00
C THR A 75 0.42 7.07 15.56
N LEU A 76 -0.05 5.86 15.26
CA LEU A 76 0.00 5.29 13.91
C LEU A 76 -0.86 6.10 12.94
N THR A 77 -2.06 6.51 13.34
CA THR A 77 -2.97 7.31 12.52
C THR A 77 -2.37 8.68 12.18
N ARG A 78 -1.75 9.35 13.16
CA ARG A 78 -1.08 10.64 12.93
C ARG A 78 0.09 10.51 11.95
N HIS A 79 0.94 9.48 12.08
CA HIS A 79 2.01 9.23 11.11
C HIS A 79 1.46 8.84 9.72
N ALA A 80 0.36 8.08 9.67
CA ALA A 80 -0.28 7.65 8.43
C ALA A 80 -0.83 8.82 7.60
N PHE A 81 -1.45 9.80 8.23
CA PHE A 81 -2.19 10.85 7.52
C PHE A 81 -1.60 12.26 7.62
N ASN A 82 -0.71 12.53 8.58
CA ASN A 82 -0.12 13.86 8.77
C ASN A 82 1.38 13.91 8.42
N SER A 83 2.00 12.79 8.04
CA SER A 83 3.41 12.79 7.66
C SER A 83 3.62 13.47 6.30
N PRO A 84 4.67 14.31 6.15
CA PRO A 84 5.04 14.89 4.86
C PRO A 84 5.68 13.86 3.89
N SER A 85 5.99 12.66 4.36
CA SER A 85 6.61 11.59 3.56
C SER A 85 5.60 10.49 3.27
N PHE A 86 5.36 10.21 1.98
CA PHE A 86 4.51 9.09 1.57
C PHE A 86 5.07 7.73 2.02
N THR A 87 6.39 7.56 2.09
CA THR A 87 7.01 6.33 2.60
C THR A 87 6.64 6.10 4.06
N THR A 88 6.79 7.14 4.90
CA THR A 88 6.43 7.09 6.32
C THR A 88 4.94 6.85 6.48
N SER A 89 4.12 7.58 5.72
CA SER A 89 2.66 7.43 5.68
C SER A 89 2.25 5.99 5.38
N ARG A 90 2.77 5.37 4.32
CA ARG A 90 2.46 3.98 3.95
C ARG A 90 2.96 2.96 4.96
N ASN A 91 4.12 3.17 5.55
CA ASN A 91 4.61 2.28 6.61
C ASN A 91 3.71 2.34 7.85
N ALA A 92 3.18 3.51 8.20
CA ALA A 92 2.19 3.64 9.26
C ALA A 92 0.82 3.06 8.87
N LEU A 93 0.34 3.27 7.64
CA LEU A 93 -0.89 2.65 7.13
C LEU A 93 -0.83 1.12 7.18
N ARG A 94 0.32 0.51 6.85
CA ARG A 94 0.55 -0.94 6.97
C ARG A 94 0.45 -1.42 8.43
N CYS A 95 0.99 -0.67 9.38
CA CYS A 95 0.85 -0.99 10.80
C CYS A 95 -0.61 -0.89 11.24
N LEU A 96 -1.29 0.19 10.83
CA LEU A 96 -2.68 0.46 11.18
C LEU A 96 -3.62 -0.61 10.61
N ALA A 97 -3.49 -0.96 9.32
CA ALA A 97 -4.30 -2.01 8.69
C ALA A 97 -4.15 -3.36 9.40
N ASN A 98 -2.93 -3.73 9.83
CA ASN A 98 -2.70 -4.93 10.63
C ASN A 98 -3.37 -4.84 12.01
N ALA A 99 -3.28 -3.68 12.67
CA ALA A 99 -3.90 -3.46 13.96
C ALA A 99 -5.43 -3.65 13.91
N LEU A 100 -6.08 -3.05 12.91
CA LEU A 100 -7.52 -3.16 12.67
C LEU A 100 -7.96 -4.58 12.30
N LEU A 101 -7.12 -5.31 11.57
CA LEU A 101 -7.37 -6.70 11.21
C LEU A 101 -7.34 -7.61 12.45
N LEU A 102 -6.31 -7.48 13.29
CA LEU A 102 -6.05 -8.39 14.41
C LEU A 102 -6.91 -8.12 15.65
N ARG A 103 -7.29 -6.86 15.90
CA ARG A 103 -8.06 -6.49 17.10
C ARG A 103 -9.28 -5.67 16.71
N ALA A 104 -10.47 -6.22 16.98
CA ALA A 104 -11.74 -5.53 16.75
C ALA A 104 -11.82 -4.20 17.51
N SER A 105 -11.32 -4.15 18.75
CA SER A 105 -11.29 -2.92 19.56
C SER A 105 -10.55 -1.78 18.86
N SER A 106 -9.47 -2.06 18.11
CA SER A 106 -8.71 -1.04 17.40
C SER A 106 -9.52 -0.31 16.32
N ARG A 107 -10.62 -0.91 15.83
CA ARG A 107 -11.50 -0.30 14.82
C ARG A 107 -12.32 0.84 15.40
N ALA A 108 -12.93 0.62 16.56
CA ALA A 108 -13.63 1.68 17.29
C ALA A 108 -12.66 2.81 17.65
N LEU A 109 -11.49 2.48 18.22
CA LEU A 109 -10.47 3.48 18.57
C LEU A 109 -10.04 4.33 17.36
N PHE A 110 -9.95 3.74 16.17
CA PHE A 110 -9.61 4.47 14.95
C PHE A 110 -10.75 5.37 14.47
N VAL A 111 -11.99 4.89 14.49
CA VAL A 111 -13.17 5.69 14.09
C VAL A 111 -13.35 6.91 15.00
N ASP A 112 -13.10 6.75 16.31
CA ASP A 112 -13.15 7.84 17.30
C ASP A 112 -12.11 8.96 17.06
N LEU A 113 -11.14 8.76 16.16
CA LEU A 113 -10.15 9.78 15.80
C LEU A 113 -10.63 10.74 14.70
N HIS A 114 -11.76 10.46 14.03
CA HIS A 114 -12.36 11.32 13.01
C HIS A 114 -11.46 11.65 11.82
N TYR A 115 -10.85 10.63 11.21
CA TYR A 115 -9.97 10.74 10.03
C TYR A 115 -10.68 10.41 8.70
N GLU A 116 -12.01 10.36 8.66
CA GLU A 116 -12.83 9.94 7.52
C GLU A 116 -12.52 10.75 6.24
N MET A 117 -12.42 12.07 6.37
CA MET A 117 -12.09 12.95 5.25
C MET A 117 -10.70 12.65 4.68
N LYS A 118 -9.68 12.47 5.54
CA LYS A 118 -8.30 12.20 5.11
C LYS A 118 -8.15 10.81 4.50
N LEU A 119 -8.91 9.82 5.00
CA LEU A 119 -9.03 8.51 4.37
C LEU A 119 -9.54 8.63 2.94
N CYS A 120 -10.69 9.27 2.73
CA CYS A 120 -11.27 9.38 1.40
C CYS A 120 -10.40 10.21 0.45
N GLN A 121 -9.78 11.29 0.94
CA GLN A 121 -8.78 12.03 0.16
C GLN A 121 -7.63 11.13 -0.28
N ARG A 122 -7.08 10.31 0.63
CA ARG A 122 -6.01 9.36 0.31
C ARG A 122 -6.44 8.31 -0.72
N LEU A 123 -7.68 7.82 -0.66
CA LEU A 123 -8.24 6.84 -1.59
C LEU A 123 -8.36 7.40 -3.02
N SER A 124 -8.58 8.70 -3.17
CA SER A 124 -8.72 9.39 -4.45
C SER A 124 -7.41 9.46 -5.26
N ASN A 125 -6.26 9.33 -4.58
CA ASN A 125 -4.94 9.42 -5.19
C ASN A 125 -4.72 8.29 -6.20
N ASP A 126 -4.08 8.59 -7.32
CA ASP A 126 -3.70 7.57 -8.31
C ASP A 126 -2.44 6.81 -7.87
N ASN A 127 -2.58 6.00 -6.82
CA ASN A 127 -1.53 5.14 -6.31
C ASN A 127 -2.11 3.85 -5.73
N ARG A 128 -1.70 2.70 -6.31
CA ARG A 128 -2.27 1.39 -5.99
C ARG A 128 -1.96 0.92 -4.57
N GLU A 129 -0.82 1.29 -3.99
CA GLU A 129 -0.53 0.97 -2.58
C GLU A 129 -1.43 1.76 -1.63
N ASP A 130 -1.65 3.06 -1.91
CA ASP A 130 -2.56 3.90 -1.11
C ASP A 130 -4.00 3.39 -1.22
N GLU A 131 -4.45 3.07 -2.44
CA GLU A 131 -5.75 2.46 -2.70
C GLU A 131 -5.91 1.15 -1.91
N PHE A 132 -4.97 0.22 -2.04
CA PHE A 132 -5.00 -1.05 -1.31
C PHE A 132 -5.10 -0.85 0.21
N LEU A 133 -4.23 -0.03 0.78
CA LEU A 133 -4.16 0.16 2.23
C LEU A 133 -5.39 0.88 2.78
N VAL A 134 -5.88 1.91 2.08
CA VAL A 134 -7.04 2.68 2.52
C VAL A 134 -8.34 1.92 2.30
N SER A 135 -8.53 1.28 1.15
CA SER A 135 -9.69 0.42 0.91
C SER A 135 -9.79 -0.65 1.99
N ARG A 136 -8.67 -1.25 2.39
CA ARG A 136 -8.60 -2.22 3.49
C ARG A 136 -8.99 -1.62 4.83
N ILE A 137 -8.51 -0.42 5.17
CA ILE A 137 -8.84 0.24 6.44
C ILE A 137 -10.33 0.54 6.52
N ILE A 138 -10.90 1.16 5.48
CA ILE A 138 -12.34 1.48 5.43
C ILE A 138 -13.17 0.19 5.47
N PHE A 139 -12.77 -0.84 4.71
CA PHE A 139 -13.42 -2.14 4.76
C PHE A 139 -13.41 -2.72 6.17
N LEU A 140 -12.29 -2.69 6.88
CA LEU A 140 -12.21 -3.25 8.24
C LEU A 140 -13.11 -2.51 9.23
N THR A 141 -13.23 -1.19 9.11
CA THR A 141 -14.04 -0.35 10.01
C THR A 141 -15.55 -0.48 9.77
N THR A 142 -15.97 -1.00 8.61
CA THR A 142 -17.38 -1.41 8.41
C THR A 142 -17.81 -2.56 9.33
N TYR A 143 -16.85 -3.33 9.87
CA TYR A 143 -17.11 -4.40 10.81
C TYR A 143 -16.67 -4.01 12.23
N GLY A 144 -17.62 -3.70 13.10
CA GLY A 144 -17.36 -3.44 14.52
C GLY A 144 -16.64 -2.11 14.84
N GLY A 145 -16.44 -1.25 13.85
CA GLY A 145 -15.93 0.12 14.04
C GLY A 145 -17.03 1.20 14.10
N ASN A 146 -18.27 0.88 13.71
CA ASN A 146 -19.38 1.85 13.59
C ASN A 146 -19.04 3.06 12.70
N MET A 147 -18.26 2.86 11.64
CA MET A 147 -17.95 3.93 10.69
C MET A 147 -19.23 4.42 10.00
N ASP A 148 -19.43 5.74 9.99
CA ASP A 148 -20.58 6.40 9.37
C ASP A 148 -20.46 6.40 7.84
N LEU A 149 -20.95 5.32 7.22
CA LEU A 149 -20.91 5.14 5.77
C LEU A 149 -21.74 6.18 5.01
N GLU A 150 -22.84 6.66 5.58
CA GLU A 150 -23.64 7.73 4.96
C GLU A 150 -22.80 9.00 4.86
N ASN A 151 -22.16 9.42 5.94
CA ASN A 151 -21.27 10.58 5.93
C ASN A 151 -20.08 10.40 4.98
N LEU A 152 -19.48 9.21 4.92
CA LEU A 152 -18.38 8.94 3.98
C LEU A 152 -18.83 9.08 2.51
N ILE A 153 -20.04 8.61 2.18
CA ILE A 153 -20.57 8.70 0.81
C ILE A 153 -20.98 10.14 0.50
N ASP A 154 -21.79 10.76 1.35
CA ASP A 154 -22.45 12.03 1.08
C ASP A 154 -21.49 13.23 1.19
N ASN A 155 -20.59 13.21 2.18
CA ASN A 155 -19.73 14.36 2.50
C ASN A 155 -18.26 14.15 2.15
N HIS A 156 -17.83 12.92 1.89
CA HIS A 156 -16.42 12.59 1.61
C HIS A 156 -16.21 11.84 0.28
N HIS A 157 -17.24 11.77 -0.56
CA HIS A 157 -17.16 11.26 -1.94
C HIS A 157 -16.63 9.82 -2.03
N LEU A 158 -16.95 8.96 -1.05
CA LEU A 158 -16.48 7.58 -1.04
C LEU A 158 -16.92 6.81 -2.30
N ALA A 159 -18.17 7.00 -2.73
CA ALA A 159 -18.71 6.33 -3.92
C ALA A 159 -17.97 6.75 -5.20
N ASP A 160 -17.75 8.05 -5.38
CA ASP A 160 -16.99 8.59 -6.51
C ASP A 160 -15.57 8.02 -6.54
N ASN A 161 -14.89 7.94 -5.39
CA ASN A 161 -13.54 7.40 -5.29
C ASN A 161 -13.48 5.92 -5.68
N ILE A 162 -14.44 5.11 -5.22
CA ILE A 162 -14.53 3.68 -5.55
C ILE A 162 -14.77 3.50 -7.06
N ASN A 163 -15.73 4.24 -7.63
CA ASN A 163 -16.06 4.17 -9.05
C ASN A 163 -14.90 4.62 -9.95
N GLN A 164 -14.18 5.68 -9.53
CA GLN A 164 -12.98 6.13 -10.23
C GLN A 164 -11.87 5.08 -10.20
N ASN A 165 -11.63 4.45 -9.05
CA ASN A 165 -10.60 3.41 -8.92
C ASN A 165 -10.94 2.18 -9.77
N ILE A 166 -12.18 1.67 -9.72
CA ILE A 166 -12.63 0.57 -10.61
C ILE A 166 -12.47 0.93 -12.08
N SER A 167 -12.81 2.17 -12.45
CA SER A 167 -12.64 2.66 -13.83
C SER A 167 -11.17 2.73 -14.26
N ARG A 168 -10.25 3.05 -13.34
CA ARG A 168 -8.79 3.03 -13.60
C ARG A 168 -8.32 1.60 -13.85
N HIS A 169 -8.69 0.66 -12.97
CA HIS A 169 -8.38 -0.77 -13.12
C HIS A 169 -8.87 -1.30 -14.46
N ALA A 170 -10.14 -1.07 -14.82
CA ALA A 170 -10.71 -1.53 -16.09
C ALA A 170 -9.91 -1.05 -17.31
N LYS A 171 -9.49 0.22 -17.32
CA LYS A 171 -8.65 0.76 -18.40
C LYS A 171 -7.28 0.11 -18.46
N GLN A 172 -6.68 -0.20 -17.32
CA GLN A 172 -5.37 -0.87 -17.27
C GLN A 172 -5.45 -2.29 -17.83
N TYR A 173 -6.48 -3.07 -17.45
CA TYR A 173 -6.69 -4.40 -18.03
C TYR A 173 -6.94 -4.35 -19.54
N ASP A 174 -7.74 -3.40 -20.02
CA ASP A 174 -7.97 -3.23 -21.45
C ASP A 174 -6.66 -2.94 -22.21
N GLU A 175 -5.78 -2.12 -21.65
CA GLU A 175 -4.50 -1.80 -22.28
C GLU A 175 -3.54 -2.98 -22.26
N VAL A 176 -3.46 -3.74 -21.16
CA VAL A 176 -2.67 -4.97 -21.08
C VAL A 176 -3.11 -5.97 -22.15
N GLN A 177 -4.43 -6.22 -22.28
CA GLN A 177 -4.97 -7.11 -23.32
C GLN A 177 -4.65 -6.62 -24.74
N ARG A 178 -4.66 -5.31 -24.99
CA ARG A 178 -4.27 -4.73 -26.29
C ARG A 178 -2.79 -4.92 -26.58
N ILE A 179 -1.92 -4.83 -25.58
CA ILE A 179 -0.48 -5.04 -25.73
C ILE A 179 -0.22 -6.52 -26.03
N GLU A 180 -0.79 -7.44 -25.26
CA GLU A 180 -0.65 -8.88 -25.47
C GLU A 180 -1.06 -9.30 -26.87
N LYS A 181 -2.19 -8.77 -27.37
CA LYS A 181 -2.66 -9.02 -28.74
C LYS A 181 -1.69 -8.52 -29.81
N LYS A 182 -1.11 -7.32 -29.63
CA LYS A 182 -0.10 -6.79 -30.57
C LYS A 182 1.16 -7.64 -30.58
N GLU A 183 1.55 -8.20 -29.44
CA GLU A 183 2.72 -9.08 -29.33
C GLU A 183 2.46 -10.46 -29.96
N SER A 184 1.26 -11.03 -29.79
CA SER A 184 0.86 -12.27 -30.46
C SER A 184 0.81 -12.12 -31.99
N ASP A 185 0.33 -10.99 -32.48
CA ASP A 185 0.27 -10.72 -33.92
C ASP A 185 1.67 -10.53 -34.52
N ARG A 186 2.58 -9.86 -33.79
CA ARG A 186 3.97 -9.65 -34.23
C ARG A 186 4.80 -10.92 -34.23
N SER A 187 4.61 -11.79 -33.24
CA SER A 187 5.27 -13.11 -33.17
C SER A 187 4.77 -14.05 -34.27
N SER A 188 3.48 -13.97 -34.62
CA SER A 188 2.88 -14.69 -35.75
C SER A 188 3.37 -14.20 -37.13
N ALA A 189 3.66 -12.90 -37.30
CA ALA A 189 4.23 -12.39 -38.54
C ALA A 189 5.73 -12.73 -38.74
N SER A 190 6.45 -13.00 -37.64
CA SER A 190 7.89 -13.32 -37.63
C SER A 190 8.19 -14.75 -38.09
N SER A 191 7.22 -15.66 -38.03
CA SER A 191 7.41 -17.09 -38.39
C SER A 191 7.38 -17.38 -39.90
N MET A 192 7.11 -16.39 -40.77
CA MET A 192 6.99 -16.59 -42.23
C MET A 192 8.27 -16.33 -43.06
N SER A 193 9.47 -16.38 -42.49
CA SER A 193 10.71 -16.28 -43.26
C SER A 193 11.82 -17.17 -42.70
N THR A 194 12.06 -18.29 -43.39
CA THR A 194 13.21 -19.18 -43.21
C THR A 194 14.36 -18.73 -44.11
N LYS A 195 15.31 -17.97 -43.54
CA LYS A 195 16.76 -18.08 -43.78
C LYS A 195 17.49 -17.21 -42.76
N ASP A 196 18.58 -17.73 -42.21
CA ASP A 196 19.50 -17.15 -41.21
C ASP A 196 19.07 -17.21 -39.73
N LYS A 197 19.21 -18.42 -39.15
CA LYS A 197 19.00 -18.73 -37.73
C LYS A 197 20.05 -18.06 -36.80
N ASP A 198 21.32 -17.96 -37.25
CA ASP A 198 22.44 -17.49 -36.40
C ASP A 198 22.51 -15.97 -36.22
N LYS A 199 22.08 -15.18 -37.21
CA LYS A 199 21.94 -13.72 -37.04
C LYS A 199 20.79 -13.37 -36.10
N ARG A 200 19.79 -14.26 -35.99
CA ARG A 200 18.57 -14.05 -35.20
C ARG A 200 18.86 -14.13 -33.71
N GLU A 201 19.59 -15.15 -33.24
CA GLU A 201 19.92 -15.31 -31.82
C GLU A 201 20.74 -14.15 -31.23
N LYS A 202 21.69 -13.61 -32.02
CA LYS A 202 22.52 -12.48 -31.60
C LYS A 202 21.73 -11.16 -31.56
N LYS A 203 20.72 -11.02 -32.42
CA LYS A 203 19.81 -9.87 -32.46
C LYS A 203 18.76 -9.95 -31.34
N GLU A 204 18.30 -11.15 -31.01
CA GLU A 204 17.34 -11.42 -29.94
C GLU A 204 17.95 -11.22 -28.55
N LYS A 205 19.21 -11.66 -28.32
CA LYS A 205 19.94 -11.32 -27.08
C LYS A 205 20.15 -9.82 -26.91
N LYS A 206 20.50 -9.10 -27.99
CA LYS A 206 20.62 -7.62 -27.94
C LYS A 206 19.28 -6.91 -27.76
N ALA A 207 18.18 -7.48 -28.26
CA ALA A 207 16.83 -6.94 -28.06
C ALA A 207 16.42 -7.11 -26.60
N LYS A 208 16.55 -8.32 -26.04
CA LYS A 208 16.28 -8.61 -24.62
C LYS A 208 17.12 -7.76 -23.66
N GLU A 209 18.39 -7.52 -23.97
CA GLU A 209 19.25 -6.65 -23.15
C GLU A 209 18.87 -5.16 -23.25
N LYS A 210 18.40 -4.70 -24.41
CA LYS A 210 17.87 -3.33 -24.59
C LYS A 210 16.50 -3.15 -23.94
N GLU A 211 15.67 -4.18 -23.95
CA GLU A 211 14.34 -4.21 -23.35
C GLU A 211 14.44 -4.22 -21.82
N ALA A 212 15.34 -5.01 -21.24
CA ALA A 212 15.70 -4.95 -19.81
C ALA A 212 16.21 -3.56 -19.38
N LYS A 213 16.98 -2.87 -20.24
CA LYS A 213 17.45 -1.50 -19.99
C LYS A 213 16.36 -0.43 -20.21
N LYS A 214 15.32 -0.72 -20.99
CA LYS A 214 14.19 0.18 -21.26
C LYS A 214 13.12 0.08 -20.17
N ASN A 215 12.83 -1.13 -19.67
CA ASN A 215 11.91 -1.36 -18.54
C ASN A 215 12.45 -0.78 -17.22
N ALA A 216 13.77 -0.62 -17.09
CA ALA A 216 14.38 0.13 -15.98
C ALA A 216 14.17 1.65 -16.07
N LYS A 217 13.73 2.19 -17.22
CA LYS A 217 13.50 3.62 -17.45
C LYS A 217 12.02 3.99 -17.65
N ASN A 218 11.15 3.03 -17.91
CA ASN A 218 9.70 3.23 -17.98
C ASN A 218 8.98 1.96 -17.46
N PRO A 219 8.48 1.94 -16.22
CA PRO A 219 7.88 0.75 -15.62
C PRO A 219 6.52 0.37 -16.21
N GLU A 220 5.89 1.22 -17.03
CA GLU A 220 4.55 1.01 -17.63
C GLU A 220 4.50 -0.01 -18.79
N ALA A 221 5.54 -0.82 -19.01
CA ALA A 221 5.61 -1.74 -20.15
C ALA A 221 6.06 -3.16 -19.77
N SER A 222 5.55 -3.70 -18.66
CA SER A 222 5.57 -5.14 -18.40
C SER A 222 4.26 -5.77 -18.87
N SER A 223 4.34 -6.90 -19.57
CA SER A 223 3.19 -7.71 -20.00
C SER A 223 2.63 -8.60 -18.89
N GLU A 224 3.27 -8.65 -17.72
CA GLU A 224 2.72 -9.31 -16.54
C GLU A 224 1.90 -8.30 -15.72
N PRO A 225 0.68 -8.67 -15.25
CA PRO A 225 -0.14 -7.81 -14.41
C PRO A 225 0.62 -7.49 -13.12
N ASP A 226 0.72 -6.21 -12.77
CA ASP A 226 1.32 -5.77 -11.51
C ASP A 226 0.53 -6.39 -10.34
N PRO A 227 1.16 -7.21 -9.48
CA PRO A 227 0.45 -7.83 -8.35
C PRO A 227 -0.26 -6.82 -7.44
N MET A 228 0.22 -5.57 -7.39
CA MET A 228 -0.44 -4.51 -6.63
C MET A 228 -1.74 -4.03 -7.30
N GLU A 229 -1.85 -4.11 -8.63
CA GLU A 229 -3.08 -3.79 -9.37
C GLU A 229 -4.20 -4.77 -8.96
N ASP A 230 -3.94 -6.08 -9.02
CA ASP A 230 -4.89 -7.11 -8.61
C ASP A 230 -5.30 -6.98 -7.13
N MET A 231 -4.33 -6.73 -6.25
CA MET A 231 -4.58 -6.58 -4.81
C MET A 231 -5.44 -5.34 -4.50
N SER A 232 -5.13 -4.20 -5.12
CA SER A 232 -5.87 -2.96 -4.90
C SER A 232 -7.29 -3.05 -5.45
N LEU A 233 -7.48 -3.60 -6.66
CA LEU A 233 -8.80 -3.88 -7.20
C LEU A 233 -9.62 -4.79 -6.27
N ALA A 234 -9.03 -5.87 -5.79
CA ALA A 234 -9.72 -6.82 -4.90
C ALA A 234 -10.19 -6.14 -3.60
N GLU A 235 -9.39 -5.26 -2.99
CA GLU A 235 -9.83 -4.52 -1.80
C GLU A 235 -10.89 -3.47 -2.14
N THR A 236 -10.78 -2.78 -3.27
CA THR A 236 -11.78 -1.82 -3.75
C THR A 236 -13.14 -2.50 -4.01
N LEU A 237 -13.15 -3.69 -4.60
CA LEU A 237 -14.38 -4.48 -4.80
C LEU A 237 -14.99 -4.98 -3.49
N LYS A 238 -14.17 -5.41 -2.52
CA LYS A 238 -14.66 -5.76 -1.17
C LYS A 238 -15.27 -4.55 -0.48
N LEU A 239 -14.67 -3.39 -0.63
CA LEU A 239 -15.19 -2.15 -0.08
C LEU A 239 -16.53 -1.80 -0.72
N LEU A 240 -16.64 -1.83 -2.05
CA LEU A 240 -17.91 -1.63 -2.77
C LEU A 240 -19.02 -2.56 -2.28
N PHE A 241 -18.70 -3.85 -2.13
CA PHE A 241 -19.67 -4.82 -1.63
C PHE A 241 -20.14 -4.45 -0.21
N ASN A 242 -19.22 -4.12 0.68
CA ASN A 242 -19.55 -3.78 2.06
C ASN A 242 -20.34 -2.47 2.16
N THR A 243 -19.97 -1.43 1.42
CA THR A 243 -20.68 -0.14 1.44
C THR A 243 -22.11 -0.31 0.96
N THR A 244 -22.32 -1.02 -0.15
CA THR A 244 -23.67 -1.28 -0.70
C THR A 244 -24.48 -2.24 0.16
N HIS A 245 -23.83 -3.15 0.91
CA HIS A 245 -24.52 -4.07 1.81
C HIS A 245 -25.00 -3.41 3.11
N PHE A 246 -24.12 -2.60 3.73
CA PHE A 246 -24.37 -1.96 5.03
C PHE A 246 -25.03 -0.57 4.93
N CYS A 247 -24.95 0.10 3.78
CA CYS A 247 -25.58 1.40 3.52
C CYS A 247 -26.45 1.31 2.25
N ARG A 248 -27.55 0.56 2.34
CA ARG A 248 -28.38 0.19 1.17
C ARG A 248 -29.09 1.40 0.57
N GLU A 249 -29.49 2.34 1.42
CA GLU A 249 -30.07 3.64 1.10
C GLU A 249 -29.18 4.52 0.20
N ARG A 250 -27.87 4.26 0.13
CA ARG A 250 -26.94 4.96 -0.77
C ARG A 250 -26.37 4.06 -1.87
N ALA A 251 -26.95 2.87 -2.09
CA ALA A 251 -26.47 1.94 -3.13
C ALA A 251 -26.56 2.54 -4.55
N SER A 252 -27.50 3.47 -4.80
CA SER A 252 -27.64 4.16 -6.08
C SER A 252 -26.52 5.17 -6.40
N SER A 253 -25.64 5.46 -5.44
CA SER A 253 -24.49 6.35 -5.64
C SER A 253 -23.31 5.68 -6.39
N PHE A 254 -23.38 4.37 -6.59
CA PHE A 254 -22.36 3.55 -7.25
C PHE A 254 -22.80 3.17 -8.67
#